data_AF-A0A2N2CK19-F1
#
_entry.id   AF-A0A2N2CK19-F1
#
_cell.length_a   1.000
_cell.length_b   1.000
_cell.length_c   1.000
_cell.angle_alpha   90.00
_cell.angle_beta   90.00
_cell.angle_gamma   90.00
#
_symmetry.space_group_name_H-M   'P 1'
#
loop_
_entity.id
_entity.type
_entity.pdbx_description
1 polymer ?
#
loop_
_entity_poly.entity_id
_entity_poly.type
_entity_poly.pdbx_seq_one_letter_code
_entity_poly.pdbx_strand_id
1 'polypeptide(L)'
;MALKTGQEYMDALKQLKPVVYSEGQRIDCVVGHPLIQPHINAAAMTYDMAHDPAFEELLTTVSHLTGNKINRFTHIHQSTDDLIKKVKMLRAISQKTGSCYQRCVGFDALNALYSTTYDMDAKLGTDYFKR
;
A
#
# COMPACT_ATOMS: atom_id res chain seq x y z
N MET A 1 9.12 0.35 -12.51
CA MET A 1 7.97 1.26 -12.78
C MET A 1 8.10 2.48 -11.90
N ALA A 2 7.73 3.66 -12.39
CA ALA A 2 7.72 4.87 -11.58
C ALA A 2 6.67 4.78 -10.47
N LEU A 3 6.92 5.45 -9.33
CA LEU A 3 5.95 5.57 -8.25
C LEU A 3 4.77 6.42 -8.71
N LYS A 4 3.54 5.90 -8.59
CA LYS A 4 2.34 6.69 -8.87
C LYS A 4 2.21 7.85 -7.90
N THR A 5 1.65 8.97 -8.36
CA THR A 5 1.11 10.06 -7.55
C THR A 5 -0.29 9.69 -7.03
N GLY A 6 -0.82 10.46 -6.08
CA GLY A 6 -2.20 10.31 -5.60
C GLY A 6 -3.22 10.51 -6.72
N GLN A 7 -2.96 11.43 -7.65
CA GLN A 7 -3.80 11.65 -8.83
C GLN A 7 -3.79 10.42 -9.75
N GLU A 8 -2.62 9.86 -10.07
CA GLU A 8 -2.52 8.64 -10.89
C GLU A 8 -3.13 7.42 -10.20
N TYR A 9 -3.10 7.36 -8.86
CA TYR A 9 -3.84 6.36 -8.10
C TYR A 9 -5.36 6.52 -8.30
N MET A 10 -5.89 7.74 -8.16
CA MET A 10 -7.31 8.01 -8.39
C MET A 10 -7.74 7.76 -9.83
N ASP A 11 -6.90 8.11 -10.81
CA ASP A 11 -7.19 7.83 -12.21
C ASP A 11 -7.17 6.34 -12.52
N ALA A 12 -6.28 5.57 -11.88
CA ALA A 12 -6.31 4.11 -11.95
C ALA A 12 -7.58 3.53 -11.31
N LEU A 13 -8.07 4.10 -10.21
CA LEU A 13 -9.34 3.67 -9.60
C LEU A 13 -10.54 3.90 -10.53
N LYS A 14 -10.58 5.00 -11.30
CA LYS A 14 -11.65 5.25 -12.28
C LYS A 14 -11.70 4.20 -13.40
N GLN A 15 -10.56 3.58 -13.71
CA GLN A 15 -10.51 2.49 -14.71
C GLN A 15 -11.01 1.16 -14.15
N LEU A 16 -11.07 1.01 -12.82
CA LEU A 16 -11.69 -0.15 -12.20
C LEU A 16 -13.21 -0.04 -12.35
N LYS A 17 -13.87 -1.19 -12.56
CA LYS A 17 -15.33 -1.30 -12.60
C LYS A 17 -15.83 -2.21 -11.47
N PRO A 18 -15.56 -1.86 -10.19
CA PRO A 18 -16.04 -2.68 -9.09
C PRO A 18 -17.57 -2.60 -9.02
N VAL A 19 -18.19 -3.70 -8.59
CA VAL A 19 -19.62 -3.71 -8.29
C VAL A 19 -19.78 -3.28 -6.84
N VAL A 20 -20.23 -2.03 -6.64
CA VAL A 20 -20.39 -1.42 -5.31
C VAL A 20 -21.85 -1.02 -5.12
N TYR A 21 -22.41 -1.35 -3.95
CA TYR A 21 -23.75 -0.94 -3.56
C TYR A 21 -23.70 -0.20 -2.23
N SER A 22 -24.52 0.84 -2.10
CA SER A 22 -24.76 1.56 -0.85
C SER A 22 -26.22 1.98 -0.81
N GLU A 23 -26.88 1.83 0.33
CA GLU A 23 -28.28 2.23 0.53
C GLU A 23 -29.25 1.66 -0.55
N GLY A 24 -28.98 0.42 -0.99
CA GLY A 24 -29.78 -0.26 -2.02
C GLY A 24 -29.55 0.23 -3.45
N GLN A 25 -28.64 1.18 -3.67
CA GLN A 25 -28.29 1.72 -4.98
C GLN A 25 -26.89 1.28 -5.41
N ARG A 26 -26.73 1.04 -6.72
CA ARG A 26 -25.41 0.77 -7.30
C ARG A 26 -24.64 2.09 -7.44
N ILE A 27 -23.37 2.07 -7.04
CA ILE A 27 -22.44 3.18 -7.26
C ILE A 27 -21.65 2.88 -8.55
N ASP A 28 -21.83 3.71 -9.58
CA ASP A 28 -21.17 3.51 -10.88
C ASP A 28 -19.68 3.88 -10.86
N CYS A 29 -19.31 4.89 -10.08
CA CYS A 29 -17.92 5.31 -9.89
C CYS A 29 -17.67 5.64 -8.42
N VAL A 30 -16.68 4.98 -7.82
CA VAL A 30 -16.29 5.23 -6.42
C VAL A 30 -15.54 6.55 -6.27
N VAL A 31 -14.81 6.97 -7.32
CA VAL A 31 -14.09 8.25 -7.33
C VAL A 31 -15.10 9.37 -7.58
N GLY A 32 -15.15 10.32 -6.65
CA GLY A 32 -16.11 11.42 -6.60
C GLY A 32 -17.35 11.13 -5.75
N HIS A 33 -17.59 9.88 -5.35
CA HIS A 33 -18.76 9.55 -4.53
C HIS A 33 -18.58 10.08 -3.09
N PRO A 34 -19.49 10.89 -2.52
CA PRO A 34 -19.30 11.56 -1.23
C PRO A 34 -18.97 10.63 -0.06
N LEU A 35 -19.58 9.44 -0.02
CA LEU A 35 -19.32 8.45 1.02
C LEU A 35 -17.92 7.80 0.95
N ILE A 36 -17.30 7.80 -0.23
CA ILE A 36 -16.08 7.01 -0.50
C ILE A 36 -14.87 7.92 -0.71
N GLN A 37 -15.08 9.11 -1.27
CA GLN A 37 -14.00 10.04 -1.59
C GLN A 37 -13.07 10.37 -0.40
N PRO A 38 -13.54 10.56 0.85
CA PRO A 38 -12.65 10.79 1.98
C PRO A 38 -11.65 9.65 2.21
N HIS A 39 -12.10 8.41 2.04
CA HIS A 39 -11.24 7.23 2.13
C HIS A 39 -10.23 7.15 0.98
N ILE A 40 -10.64 7.51 -0.25
CA ILE A 40 -9.75 7.57 -1.41
C ILE A 40 -8.67 8.63 -1.19
N ASN A 41 -9.01 9.79 -0.64
CA ASN A 41 -8.05 10.86 -0.33
C ASN A 41 -7.01 10.40 0.69
N ALA A 42 -7.43 9.67 1.75
CA ALA A 42 -6.50 9.13 2.74
C ALA A 42 -5.52 8.11 2.13
N ALA A 43 -5.99 7.22 1.24
CA ALA A 43 -5.12 6.31 0.51
C ALA A 43 -4.18 7.03 -0.48
N ALA A 44 -4.69 8.04 -1.20
CA ALA A 44 -3.92 8.85 -2.15
C ALA A 44 -2.75 9.56 -1.47
N MET A 45 -2.92 10.02 -0.22
CA MET A 45 -1.85 10.62 0.59
C MET A 45 -0.63 9.69 0.74
N THR A 46 -0.81 8.37 0.74
CA THR A 46 0.31 7.41 0.81
C THR A 46 1.18 7.40 -0.46
N TYR A 47 0.63 7.85 -1.59
CA TYR A 47 1.33 8.03 -2.84
C TYR A 47 1.96 9.41 -2.90
N ASP A 48 1.21 10.46 -2.57
CA ASP A 48 1.70 11.85 -2.62
C ASP A 48 2.88 12.06 -1.66
N MET A 49 2.79 11.56 -0.42
CA MET A 49 3.88 11.67 0.55
C MET A 49 5.16 10.92 0.12
N ALA A 50 5.07 9.96 -0.80
CA ALA A 50 6.26 9.26 -1.32
C ALA A 50 7.08 10.12 -2.31
N HIS A 51 6.50 11.22 -2.80
CA HIS A 51 7.17 12.19 -3.67
C HIS A 51 7.63 13.44 -2.92
N ASP A 52 7.26 13.60 -1.65
CA ASP A 52 7.73 14.70 -0.80
C ASP A 52 9.15 14.41 -0.30
N PRO A 53 10.16 15.23 -0.65
CA PRO A 53 11.54 15.03 -0.21
C PRO A 53 11.71 14.92 1.31
N ALA A 54 10.84 15.57 2.10
CA ALA A 54 10.88 15.50 3.56
C ALA A 54 10.49 14.11 4.11
N PHE A 55 9.77 13.31 3.32
CA PHE A 55 9.28 11.99 3.70
C PHE A 55 9.89 10.86 2.88
N GLU A 56 10.76 11.15 1.90
CA GLU A 56 11.31 10.18 0.95
C GLU A 56 11.93 8.96 1.64
N GLU A 57 12.77 9.16 2.65
CA GLU A 57 13.44 8.05 3.38
C GLU A 57 12.44 7.14 4.12
N LEU A 58 11.35 7.73 4.62
CA LEU A 58 10.30 7.00 5.34
C LEU A 58 9.37 6.27 4.38
N LEU A 59 8.98 6.89 3.27
CA LEU A 59 7.91 6.40 2.39
C LEU A 59 8.44 5.59 1.21
N THR A 60 9.75 5.60 0.97
CA THR A 60 10.37 4.85 -0.12
C THR A 60 11.57 4.04 0.37
N THR A 61 11.94 3.03 -0.42
CA THR A 61 13.12 2.20 -0.19
C THR A 61 13.52 1.50 -1.49
N VAL A 62 14.69 0.85 -1.52
CA VAL A 62 15.11 0.01 -2.64
C VAL A 62 14.72 -1.43 -2.33
N SER A 63 13.93 -2.03 -3.22
CA SER A 63 13.50 -3.42 -3.08
C SER A 63 14.68 -4.37 -3.29
N HIS A 64 14.93 -5.26 -2.33
CA HIS A 64 15.93 -6.32 -2.49
C HIS A 64 15.55 -7.35 -3.57
N LEU A 65 14.26 -7.45 -3.92
CA LEU A 65 13.75 -8.37 -4.95
C LEU A 65 13.96 -7.84 -6.37
N THR A 66 13.92 -6.52 -6.57
CA THR A 66 13.90 -5.92 -7.92
C THR A 66 14.99 -4.90 -8.17
N GLY A 67 15.72 -4.45 -7.15
CA GLY A 67 16.70 -3.35 -7.23
C GLY A 67 16.09 -1.97 -7.49
N ASN A 68 14.76 -1.88 -7.62
CA ASN A 68 14.09 -0.62 -7.93
C ASN A 68 13.67 0.12 -6.65
N LYS A 69 13.62 1.46 -6.75
CA LYS A 69 12.95 2.29 -5.75
C LYS A 69 11.44 1.98 -5.75
N ILE A 70 10.92 1.64 -4.58
CA ILE A 70 9.53 1.28 -4.34
C ILE A 70 8.93 2.12 -3.21
N ASN A 71 7.61 2.13 -3.11
CA ASN A 71 6.92 2.63 -1.94
C ASN A 71 7.10 1.63 -0.79
N ARG A 72 7.38 2.11 0.42
CA ARG A 72 7.65 1.23 1.56
C ARG A 72 6.48 0.30 1.92
N PHE A 73 5.23 0.66 1.57
CA PHE A 73 4.08 -0.24 1.73
C PHE A 73 4.17 -1.56 0.93
N THR A 74 5.07 -1.65 -0.06
CA THR A 74 5.30 -2.88 -0.84
C THR A 74 6.67 -3.50 -0.58
N HIS A 75 7.32 -3.13 0.53
CA HIS A 75 8.62 -3.67 0.92
C HIS A 75 8.48 -4.96 1.72
N ILE A 76 9.50 -5.81 1.69
CA ILE A 76 9.67 -6.91 2.63
C ILE A 76 10.78 -6.52 3.59
N HIS A 77 10.49 -6.46 4.89
CA HIS A 77 11.42 -5.98 5.91
C HIS A 77 12.72 -6.78 5.90
N GLN A 78 13.85 -6.08 5.85
CA GLN A 78 15.19 -6.70 5.85
C GLN A 78 15.94 -6.47 7.17
N SER A 79 15.38 -5.67 8.09
CA SER A 79 16.01 -5.32 9.36
C SER A 79 15.01 -4.81 10.39
N THR A 80 15.46 -4.70 11.64
CA THR A 80 14.70 -4.02 12.70
C THR A 80 14.50 -2.54 12.41
N ASP A 81 15.44 -1.89 11.71
CA ASP A 81 15.29 -0.50 11.26
C ASP A 81 14.11 -0.34 10.29
N ASP A 82 13.88 -1.30 9.39
CA ASP A 82 12.69 -1.28 8.52
C ASP A 82 11.37 -1.35 9.32
N LEU A 83 11.34 -2.12 10.41
CA LEU A 83 10.18 -2.19 11.31
C LEU A 83 9.96 -0.87 12.04
N ILE A 84 11.03 -0.24 12.51
CA ILE A 84 10.97 1.10 13.15
C ILE A 84 10.48 2.15 12.14
N LYS A 85 11.01 2.12 10.90
CA LYS A 85 10.62 3.01 9.81
C LYS A 85 9.16 2.81 9.42
N LYS A 86 8.63 1.58 9.43
CA LYS A 86 7.19 1.33 9.29
C LYS A 86 6.41 2.12 10.33
N VAL A 87 6.70 1.97 11.62
CA VAL A 87 5.95 2.67 12.68
C VAL A 87 6.03 4.19 12.52
N LYS A 88 7.21 4.74 12.21
CA LYS A 88 7.41 6.19 11.97
C LYS A 88 6.63 6.69 10.74
N MET A 89 6.71 5.96 9.63
CA MET A 89 5.94 6.23 8.41
C MET A 89 4.44 6.26 8.72
N LEU A 90 3.93 5.22 9.39
CA LEU A 90 2.51 5.11 9.72
C LEU A 90 2.04 6.30 10.59
N ARG A 91 2.84 6.71 11.58
CA ARG A 91 2.56 7.88 12.42
C ARG A 91 2.52 9.17 11.59
N ALA A 92 3.48 9.36 10.68
CA ALA A 92 3.55 10.56 9.84
C ALA A 92 2.31 10.68 8.93
N ILE A 93 1.88 9.58 8.31
CA ILE A 93 0.66 9.56 7.48
C ILE A 93 -0.59 9.79 8.33
N SER A 94 -0.66 9.21 9.53
CA SER A 94 -1.77 9.48 10.47
C SER A 94 -1.87 10.97 10.83
N GLN A 95 -0.74 11.67 11.00
CA GLN A 95 -0.74 13.12 11.25
C GLN A 95 -1.22 13.95 10.05
N LYS A 96 -1.08 13.46 8.82
CA LYS A 96 -1.56 14.13 7.61
C LYS A 96 -3.03 13.84 7.30
N THR A 97 -3.53 12.67 7.69
CA THR A 97 -4.85 12.19 7.28
C THR A 97 -5.89 12.23 8.40
N GLY A 98 -5.48 12.09 9.66
CA GLY A 98 -6.41 11.97 10.79
C GLY A 98 -7.35 10.75 10.69
N SER A 99 -7.01 9.75 9.88
CA SER A 99 -7.89 8.62 9.55
C SER A 99 -7.10 7.37 9.16
N CYS A 100 -7.81 6.29 8.79
CA CYS A 100 -7.21 5.10 8.19
C CYS A 100 -6.95 5.32 6.70
N TYR A 101 -5.73 5.01 6.25
CA TYR A 101 -5.25 5.10 4.86
C TYR A 101 -5.03 3.71 4.21
N GLN A 102 -5.59 2.67 4.82
CA GLN A 102 -5.84 1.30 4.35
C GLN A 102 -4.65 0.46 3.85
N ARG A 103 -3.52 1.04 3.47
CA ARG A 103 -2.45 0.32 2.75
C ARG A 103 -1.57 -0.56 3.67
N CYS A 104 -1.67 -0.37 4.98
CA CYS A 104 -0.93 -1.14 5.99
C CYS A 104 -1.31 -2.62 6.03
N VAL A 105 -2.58 -2.99 5.78
CA VAL A 105 -2.98 -4.40 5.83
C VAL A 105 -2.37 -5.22 4.69
N GLY A 106 -2.21 -4.62 3.51
CA GLY A 106 -1.50 -5.25 2.39
C GLY A 106 -0.02 -5.41 2.69
N PHE A 107 0.61 -4.39 3.28
CA PHE A 107 2.03 -4.44 3.68
C PHE A 107 2.30 -5.55 4.68
N ASP A 108 1.44 -5.70 5.69
CA ASP A 108 1.60 -6.71 6.74
C ASP A 108 1.31 -8.11 6.22
N ALA A 109 0.30 -8.26 5.36
CA ALA A 109 0.01 -9.51 4.67
C ALA A 109 1.18 -9.97 3.79
N LEU A 110 1.79 -9.06 3.01
CA LEU A 110 2.96 -9.38 2.17
C LEU A 110 4.12 -9.95 3.01
N ASN A 111 4.44 -9.32 4.13
CA ASN A 111 5.54 -9.76 5.00
C ASN A 111 5.24 -11.09 5.70
N ALA A 112 3.99 -11.29 6.15
CA ALA A 112 3.58 -12.55 6.75
C ALA A 112 3.57 -13.71 5.73
N LEU A 113 3.06 -13.45 4.52
CA LEU A 113 3.05 -14.43 3.44
C LEU A 113 4.47 -14.80 3.04
N TYR A 114 5.39 -13.84 2.94
CA TYR A 114 6.77 -14.07 2.54
C TYR A 114 7.46 -15.14 3.40
N SER A 115 7.39 -15.07 4.73
CA SER A 115 7.97 -16.11 5.59
C SER A 115 7.16 -17.41 5.58
N THR A 116 5.83 -17.29 5.59
CA THR A 116 4.95 -18.46 5.70
C THR A 116 5.05 -19.37 4.48
N THR A 117 5.02 -18.81 3.27
CA THR A 117 5.08 -19.63 2.04
C THR A 117 6.46 -20.24 1.84
N TYR A 118 7.52 -19.60 2.32
CA TYR A 118 8.88 -20.19 2.34
C TYR A 118 8.92 -21.47 3.18
N ASP A 119 8.42 -21.41 4.43
CA ASP A 119 8.39 -22.56 5.34
C ASP A 119 7.46 -23.67 4.82
N MET A 120 6.34 -23.29 4.20
CA MET A 120 5.43 -24.24 3.55
C MET A 120 6.11 -25.00 2.42
N ASP A 121 6.81 -24.31 1.52
CA ASP A 121 7.50 -24.96 0.41
C ASP A 121 8.59 -25.92 0.91
N ALA A 122 9.34 -25.52 1.95
CA ALA A 122 10.36 -26.37 2.56
C ALA A 122 9.78 -27.66 3.19
N LYS A 123 8.60 -27.57 3.79
CA LYS A 123 7.96 -28.71 4.49
C LYS A 123 7.08 -29.57 3.60
N LEU A 124 6.36 -28.95 2.67
CA LEU A 124 5.30 -29.58 1.89
C LEU A 124 5.72 -29.89 0.44
N GLY A 125 6.88 -29.41 0.01
CA GLY A 125 7.36 -29.61 -1.37
C GLY A 125 6.57 -28.83 -2.42
N THR A 126 5.91 -27.74 -2.01
CA THR A 126 5.14 -26.84 -2.88
C THR A 126 6.03 -25.75 -3.49
N ASP A 127 5.44 -24.86 -4.29
CA ASP A 127 6.11 -23.75 -4.98
C ASP A 127 5.44 -22.38 -4.72
N TYR A 128 4.74 -22.21 -3.59
CA TYR A 128 4.01 -21.00 -3.26
C TYR A 128 4.90 -19.76 -3.10
N PHE A 129 6.11 -19.91 -2.57
CA PHE A 129 7.03 -18.80 -2.34
C PHE A 129 7.59 -18.22 -3.64
N LYS A 130 7.67 -19.03 -4.70
CA LYS A 130 8.15 -18.60 -6.02
C LYS A 130 7.10 -17.84 -6.84
N ARG A 131 5.82 -17.98 -6.49
CA ARG A 131 4.68 -17.48 -7.27
C ARG A 131 4.32 -16.04 -6.92
#